data_AF-R5B7F3-F1
#
_entry.id   AF-R5B7F3-F1
#
_cell.length_a   1.000
_cell.length_b   1.000
_cell.length_c   1.000
_cell.angle_alpha   90.00
_cell.angle_beta   90.00
_cell.angle_gamma   90.00
#
_symmetry.space_group_name_H-M   'P 1'
#
loop_
_entity.id
_entity.type
_entity.pdbx_description
1 polymer ?
#
loop_
_entity_poly.entity_id
_entity_poly.type
_entity_poly.pdbx_seq_one_letter_code
_entity_poly.pdbx_strand_id
1 'polypeptide(L)' 'MHLALENTERAIVFSDGEVIADDKVFAVLANDDVISRANLKQTSLYTLAKHLGLEPEQVTRRFIAHEREARKA' A
#
# COMPACT_ATOMS: atom_id res chain seq x y z
N MET A 1 6.45 -2.27 8.35
CA MET A 1 5.96 -0.91 8.66
C MET A 1 5.14 -0.41 7.49
N HIS A 2 3.87 -0.05 7.70
CA HIS A 2 2.93 0.40 6.66
C HIS A 2 2.63 1.90 6.80
N LEU A 3 3.67 2.70 7.07
CA LEU A 3 3.55 4.11 7.49
C LEU A 3 2.64 4.95 6.61
N ALA A 4 2.78 4.86 5.27
CA ALA A 4 1.96 5.63 4.35
C ALA A 4 0.48 5.25 4.46
N LEU A 5 0.17 3.95 4.52
CA LEU A 5 -1.21 3.46 4.68
C LEU A 5 -1.78 3.77 6.08
N GLU A 6 -0.92 3.86 7.09
CA GLU A 6 -1.32 4.17 8.46
C GLU A 6 -1.66 5.66 8.63
N ASN A 7 -0.94 6.56 7.97
CA ASN A 7 -0.96 7.99 8.30
C ASN A 7 -1.51 8.88 7.18
N THR A 8 -1.73 8.34 5.98
CA THR A 8 -2.17 9.13 4.82
C THR A 8 -3.24 8.40 4.02
N GLU A 9 -4.17 9.16 3.44
CA GLU A 9 -5.23 8.60 2.59
C GLU A 9 -4.93 8.75 1.09
N ARG A 10 -4.19 9.79 0.70
CA ARG A 10 -3.85 10.13 -0.70
C ARG A 10 -2.33 10.13 -0.90
N ALA A 11 -1.89 9.67 -2.06
CA ALA A 11 -0.50 9.69 -2.52
C ALA A 11 -0.41 10.33 -3.90
N ILE A 12 0.56 11.21 -4.07
CA ILE A 12 1.00 11.74 -5.38
C ILE A 12 2.38 11.16 -5.64
N VAL A 13 2.55 10.46 -6.75
CA VAL A 13 3.79 9.77 -7.11
C VAL A 13 4.48 10.52 -8.23
N PHE A 14 5.76 10.81 -8.01
CA PHE A 14 6.64 11.43 -9.00
C PHE A 14 7.63 10.39 -9.53
N SER A 15 7.87 10.40 -10.84
CA SER A 15 8.99 9.69 -11.46
C SER A 15 9.47 10.47 -12.69
N ASP A 16 10.78 10.52 -12.90
CA ASP A 16 11.41 11.21 -14.04
C ASP A 16 10.96 12.67 -14.25
N GLY A 17 10.66 13.39 -13.15
CA GLY A 17 10.20 14.78 -13.18
C GLY A 17 8.71 14.98 -13.50
N GLU A 18 7.96 13.89 -13.63
CA GLU A 18 6.52 13.91 -13.92
C GLU A 18 5.69 13.36 -12.76
N VAL A 19 4.45 13.82 -12.64
CA VAL A 19 3.45 13.18 -11.78
C VAL A 19 2.88 11.99 -12.54
N ILE A 20 3.11 10.79 -12.02
CA ILE A 20 2.69 9.55 -12.68
C ILE A 20 1.46 8.91 -12.02
N ALA A 21 1.11 9.32 -10.80
CA ALA A 21 -0.11 8.91 -10.11
C ALA A 21 -0.57 9.97 -9.09
N ASP A 22 -1.88 10.10 -8.92
CA ASP A 22 -2.53 10.91 -7.89
C ASP A 22 -3.83 10.20 -7.47
N ASP A 23 -3.75 9.39 -6.41
CA ASP A 23 -4.86 8.54 -5.98
C ASP A 23 -4.72 8.17 -4.48
N LYS A 24 -5.62 7.33 -3.98
CA LYS A 24 -5.51 6.73 -2.65
C LYS A 24 -4.20 5.96 -2.52
N VAL A 25 -3.56 6.05 -1.35
CA VAL A 25 -2.28 5.37 -1.07
C VAL A 25 -2.35 3.88 -1.41
N PHE A 26 -3.47 3.24 -1.07
CA PHE A 26 -3.65 1.82 -1.37
C PHE A 26 -3.72 1.54 -2.87
N ALA A 27 -4.47 2.33 -3.63
CA ALA A 27 -4.58 2.17 -5.08
C ALA A 27 -3.21 2.35 -5.76
N VAL A 28 -2.43 3.34 -5.32
CA VAL A 28 -1.06 3.57 -5.78
C VAL A 28 -0.16 2.35 -5.51
N LEU A 29 -0.18 1.83 -4.28
CA LEU A 29 0.68 0.70 -3.87
C LEU A 29 0.22 -0.66 -4.44
N ALA A 30 -1.00 -0.72 -4.97
CA ALA A 30 -1.55 -1.89 -5.66
C ALA A 30 -1.37 -1.84 -7.18
N ASN A 31 -0.86 -0.73 -7.72
CA ASN A 31 -0.67 -0.56 -9.16
C ASN A 31 0.75 -0.95 -9.56
N ASP A 32 0.88 -2.11 -10.22
CA ASP A 32 2.18 -2.67 -10.62
C ASP A 32 2.95 -1.75 -11.60
N ASP A 33 2.27 -0.98 -12.46
CA ASP A 33 2.91 -0.01 -13.36
C ASP A 33 3.56 1.14 -12.57
N VAL A 34 2.81 1.72 -11.63
CA VAL A 34 3.31 2.81 -10.78
C VAL A 34 4.44 2.32 -9.90
N ILE A 35 4.31 1.12 -9.32
CA ILE A 35 5.35 0.48 -8.50
C ILE A 35 6.65 0.36 -9.30
N SER A 36 6.56 -0.18 -10.53
CA SER A 36 7.71 -0.38 -11.41
C SER A 36 8.34 0.94 -11.84
N ARG A 37 7.53 1.90 -12.29
CA ARG A 37 8.02 3.19 -12.84
C ARG A 37 8.63 4.11 -11.79
N ALA A 38 8.11 4.10 -10.56
CA ALA A 38 8.61 4.94 -9.48
C ALA A 38 9.59 4.22 -8.54
N ASN A 39 10.07 3.02 -8.89
CA ASN A 39 10.95 2.20 -8.04
C ASN A 39 10.41 2.01 -6.62
N LEU A 40 9.08 1.90 -6.48
CA LEU A 40 8.45 1.65 -5.19
C LEU A 40 8.55 0.16 -4.86
N LYS A 41 8.42 -0.15 -3.57
CA LYS A 41 8.44 -1.54 -3.10
C LYS A 41 7.02 -2.05 -2.91
N GLN A 42 6.68 -3.09 -3.65
CA GLN A 42 5.46 -3.86 -3.41
C GLN A 42 5.52 -4.51 -2.02
N THR A 43 4.44 -4.40 -1.26
CA THR A 43 4.46 -4.86 0.15
C THR A 43 4.28 -6.38 0.25
N SER A 44 4.91 -7.00 1.24
CA SER A 44 4.79 -8.45 1.47
C SER A 44 3.36 -8.90 1.74
N LEU A 45 2.55 -8.08 2.44
CA LEU A 45 1.13 -8.34 2.66
C LEU A 45 0.33 -8.37 1.36
N TYR A 46 0.65 -7.47 0.42
CA TYR A 46 0.01 -7.49 -0.90
C TYR A 46 0.30 -8.81 -1.62
N THR A 47 1.57 -9.21 -1.68
CA THR A 47 1.97 -10.46 -2.34
C THR A 47 1.39 -11.69 -1.66
N LEU A 48 1.31 -11.69 -0.32
CA LEU A 48 0.72 -12.77 0.45
C LEU A 48 -0.78 -12.90 0.17
N ALA A 49 -1.51 -11.79 0.17
CA ALA A 49 -2.94 -11.80 -0.13
C ALA A 49 -3.21 -12.34 -1.53
N LYS A 50 -2.44 -11.89 -2.54
CA LYS A 50 -2.51 -12.43 -3.90
C LYS A 50 -2.25 -13.94 -3.94
N HIS A 51 -1.20 -14.43 -3.27
CA HIS A 51 -0.90 -15.87 -3.21
C HIS A 51 -2.00 -16.69 -2.54
N LEU A 52 -2.72 -16.10 -1.58
CA LEU A 52 -3.83 -16.74 -0.88
C LEU A 52 -5.19 -16.57 -1.59
N GLY A 53 -5.25 -15.86 -2.74
CA GLY A 53 -6.49 -15.55 -3.42
C GLY A 53 -7.41 -14.60 -2.63
N LEU A 54 -6.85 -13.81 -1.72
CA LEU A 54 -7.57 -12.84 -0.89
C LEU A 54 -7.41 -11.43 -1.45
N GLU A 55 -8.39 -10.57 -1.13
CA GLU A 55 -8.34 -9.15 -1.50
C GLU A 55 -7.22 -8.42 -0.73
N PRO A 56 -6.16 -7.93 -1.41
CA PRO A 56 -4.98 -7.35 -0.74
C PRO A 56 -5.29 -6.14 0.12
N GLU A 57 -6.28 -5.35 -0.27
CA GLU A 57 -6.72 -4.18 0.50
C GLU A 57 -7.28 -4.58 1.85
N GLN A 58 -8.19 -5.55 1.85
CA GLN A 58 -8.84 -6.00 3.06
C GLN A 58 -7.83 -6.64 4.02
N VAL A 59 -6.93 -7.48 3.50
CA VAL A 59 -5.86 -8.09 4.29
C VAL A 59 -4.99 -7.02 4.95
N THR A 60 -4.55 -6.03 4.17
CA THR A 60 -3.67 -4.97 4.66
C THR A 60 -4.36 -4.09 5.71
N ARG A 61 -5.61 -3.67 5.45
CA ARG A 61 -6.40 -2.87 6.42
C ARG A 61 -6.65 -3.64 7.72
N ARG A 62 -7.01 -4.93 7.62
CA ARG A 62 -7.27 -5.80 8.78
C ARG A 62 -6.01 -5.96 9.62
N PHE A 63 -4.86 -6.15 8.98
CA PHE A 63 -3.57 -6.26 9.66
C PHE A 63 -3.18 -4.98 10.40
N ILE A 64 -3.29 -3.82 9.75
CA ILE A 64 -3.01 -2.52 10.38
C ILE A 64 -3.94 -2.27 11.59
N ALA A 65 -5.22 -2.60 11.47
CA ALA A 65 -6.17 -2.48 12.56
C ALA A 65 -5.78 -3.37 13.76
N HIS A 66 -5.43 -4.63 13.49
CA HIS A 66 -4.96 -5.57 14.51
C HIS A 66 -3.69 -5.09 15.22
N GLU A 67 -2.69 -4.60 14.48
CA GLU A 67 -1.47 -4.04 15.08
C GLU A 67 -1.76 -2.83 15.98
N ARG A 68 -2.71 -1.97 15.58
CA ARG A 68 -3.10 -0.79 16.39
C ARG A 68 -3.77 -1.18 17.70
N GLU A 69 -4.59 -2.22 17.70
CA GLU A 69 -5.22 -2.76 18.90
C GLU A 69 -4.17 -3.40 19.83
N ALA A 70 -3.26 -4.20 19.26
CA ALA A 70 -2.21 -4.87 20.01
C ALA A 70 -1.24 -3.88 20.70
N ARG A 71 -0.99 -2.70 20.12
CA ARG A 71 -0.15 -1.66 20.74
C ARG A 71 -0.83 -0.88 21.88
N LYS A 72 -2.16 -0.99 22.02
CA LYS A 72 -2.95 -0.31 23.05
C LYS A 72 -3.20 -1.18 24.29
N ALA A 73 -2.95 -2.48 24.19
CA ALA A 73 -3.08 -3.46 25.28
C ALA A 73 -1.77 -3.59 26.07
#